data_AF-A0A7K5LQI6-F1
#
_entry.id   AF-A0A7K5LQI6-F1
#
_cell.length_a   1.000
_cell.length_b   1.000
_cell.length_c   1.000
_cell.angle_alpha   90.00
_cell.angle_beta   90.00
_cell.angle_gamma   90.00
#
_symmetry.space_group_name_H-M   'P 1'
#
loop_
_entity.id
_entity.type
_entity.pdbx_description
1 polymer ?
#
loop_
_entity_poly.entity_id
_entity_poly.type
_entity_poly.pdbx_seq_one_letter_code
_entity_poly.pdbx_strand_id
1 'polypeptide(L)'
;QGISMISLISPPPGLSPAHGSLLQLHQMISEVTGKNAFLYYGFYGCYCGLGGKGQPKDATDRCCQLHDTCYQNLLNYHCNAKTRHYRYNWHHGELSCRKGSRCAYLSCECDRSLALCLKRNVGSYRKDYQFYLKLLCR
;
A
#
# COMPACT_ATOMS: atom_id res chain seq x y z
N GLN A 1 -11.83 18.14 37.11
CA GLN A 1 -11.29 19.03 36.06
C GLN A 1 -10.39 18.17 35.19
N GLY A 2 -10.89 17.79 34.01
CA GLY A 2 -10.32 16.73 33.19
C GLY A 2 -9.12 17.22 32.39
N ILE A 3 -8.04 16.43 32.40
CA ILE A 3 -6.86 16.68 31.58
C ILE A 3 -7.19 16.13 30.19
N SER A 4 -7.29 17.03 29.21
CA SER A 4 -7.58 16.71 27.81
C SER A 4 -6.44 15.86 27.22
N MET A 5 -6.76 14.61 26.85
CA MET A 5 -5.85 13.64 26.22
C MET A 5 -5.68 13.92 24.71
N ILE A 6 -5.41 15.17 24.30
CA ILE A 6 -5.21 15.53 22.89
C ILE A 6 -3.76 15.98 22.61
N SER A 7 -2.93 16.17 23.63
CA SER A 7 -1.62 16.81 23.44
C SER A 7 -0.43 15.89 23.12
N LEU A 8 -0.65 14.63 22.71
CA LEU A 8 0.46 13.68 22.44
C LEU A 8 0.65 13.28 20.97
N ILE A 9 0.00 13.95 20.00
CA ILE A 9 0.12 13.60 18.56
C ILE A 9 0.73 14.72 17.71
N SER A 10 1.30 15.76 18.31
CA SER A 10 2.02 16.80 17.55
C SER A 10 3.51 16.43 17.46
N PRO A 11 4.04 15.95 16.32
CA PRO A 11 5.48 15.79 16.16
C PRO A 11 6.17 17.16 16.25
N PRO A 12 7.41 17.23 16.75
CA PRO A 12 8.13 18.49 16.92
C PRO A 12 8.30 19.23 15.59
N PRO A 13 8.24 20.58 15.58
CA PRO A 13 8.43 21.37 14.37
C PRO A 13 9.85 21.11 13.83
N GLY A 14 9.92 20.60 12.60
CA GLY A 14 11.18 20.19 11.96
C GLY A 14 11.32 18.69 11.74
N LEU A 15 10.50 17.86 12.41
CA LEU A 15 10.19 16.52 11.92
C LEU A 15 9.00 16.65 10.98
N SER A 16 9.26 16.85 9.68
CA SER A 16 8.29 16.37 8.69
C SER A 16 8.04 14.91 9.04
N PRO A 17 6.81 14.48 9.31
CA PRO A 17 6.58 13.06 9.37
C PRO A 17 7.05 12.58 8.00
N ALA A 18 7.90 11.57 7.98
CA ALA A 18 8.24 10.88 6.75
C ALA A 18 6.94 10.23 6.27
N HIS A 19 6.04 11.03 5.70
CA HIS A 19 4.74 10.66 5.15
C HIS A 19 5.03 9.98 3.80
N GLY A 20 5.85 8.92 3.85
CA GLY A 20 6.52 8.26 2.75
C GLY A 20 5.58 7.61 1.76
N SER A 21 6.17 6.90 0.80
CA SER A 21 5.45 6.18 -0.25
C SER A 21 4.30 5.29 0.25
N LEU A 22 4.39 4.74 1.46
CA LEU A 22 3.32 3.90 2.04
C LEU A 22 2.03 4.70 2.29
N LEU A 23 2.13 5.97 2.72
CA LEU A 23 0.95 6.81 2.85
C LEU A 23 0.35 7.11 1.47
N GLN A 24 1.20 7.35 0.47
CA GLN A 24 0.75 7.57 -0.91
C GLN A 24 0.10 6.31 -1.49
N LEU A 25 0.62 5.12 -1.19
CA LEU A 25 0.02 3.84 -1.54
C LEU A 25 -1.36 3.68 -0.89
N HIS A 26 -1.48 3.94 0.42
CA HIS A 26 -2.75 3.86 1.11
C HIS A 26 -3.78 4.84 0.55
N GLN A 27 -3.37 6.07 0.23
CA GLN A 27 -4.23 7.06 -0.41
C GLN A 27 -4.70 6.57 -1.78
N MET A 28 -3.78 6.12 -2.62
CA MET A 28 -4.07 5.63 -3.97
C MET A 28 -5.02 4.43 -3.94
N ILE A 29 -4.76 3.42 -3.09
CA ILE A 29 -5.67 2.28 -2.93
C ILE A 29 -7.06 2.76 -2.47
N SER A 30 -7.13 3.71 -1.54
CA SER A 30 -8.41 4.20 -1.02
C SER A 30 -9.22 4.93 -2.08
N GLU A 31 -8.58 5.80 -2.86
CA GLU A 31 -9.21 6.51 -4.00
C GLU A 31 -9.70 5.55 -5.08
N VAL A 32 -8.92 4.51 -5.37
CA VAL A 32 -9.16 3.60 -6.51
C VAL A 32 -10.18 2.51 -6.18
N THR A 33 -10.17 2.00 -4.94
CA THR A 33 -11.06 0.91 -4.49
C THR A 33 -12.30 1.40 -3.74
N GLY A 34 -12.30 2.65 -3.26
CA GLY A 34 -13.33 3.19 -2.38
C GLY A 34 -13.34 2.57 -0.97
N LYS A 35 -12.27 1.86 -0.58
CA LYS A 35 -12.14 1.21 0.74
C LYS A 35 -11.02 1.84 1.55
N ASN A 36 -11.12 1.83 2.87
CA ASN A 36 -10.00 2.24 3.72
C ASN A 36 -8.83 1.26 3.53
N ALA A 37 -7.75 1.70 2.89
CA ALA A 37 -6.66 0.80 2.48
C ALA A 37 -6.01 0.05 3.65
N PHE A 38 -5.77 0.75 4.76
CA PHE A 38 -5.16 0.17 5.94
C PHE A 38 -6.02 -0.95 6.53
N LEU A 39 -7.32 -0.69 6.76
CA LEU A 39 -8.22 -1.66 7.38
C LEU A 39 -8.52 -2.86 6.46
N TYR A 40 -8.71 -2.63 5.17
CA TYR A 40 -9.16 -3.69 4.25
C TYR A 40 -8.03 -4.51 3.67
N TYR A 41 -6.87 -3.90 3.44
CA TYR A 41 -5.77 -4.54 2.71
C TYR A 41 -4.48 -4.65 3.54
N GLY A 42 -4.26 -3.79 4.55
CA GLY A 42 -2.99 -3.74 5.29
C GLY A 42 -2.59 -5.04 6.00
N PHE A 43 -3.55 -5.92 6.28
CA PHE A 43 -3.33 -7.23 6.92
C PHE A 43 -4.10 -8.35 6.22
N TYR A 44 -4.33 -8.20 4.92
CA TYR A 44 -5.12 -9.16 4.15
C TYR A 44 -4.28 -10.38 3.74
N GLY A 45 -4.84 -11.58 3.91
CA GLY A 45 -4.25 -12.83 3.43
C GLY A 45 -2.80 -13.04 3.89
N CYS A 46 -2.00 -13.66 3.04
CA CYS A 46 -0.61 -14.02 3.30
C CYS A 46 0.41 -12.99 2.85
N TYR A 47 0.09 -12.15 1.87
CA TYR A 47 1.03 -11.21 1.26
C TYR A 47 0.75 -9.76 1.61
N CYS A 48 -0.50 -9.31 1.63
CA CYS A 48 -0.77 -7.90 1.91
C CYS A 48 -0.28 -7.49 3.31
N GLY A 49 0.48 -6.40 3.38
CA GLY A 49 1.12 -5.90 4.60
C GLY A 49 2.62 -6.14 4.65
N LEU A 50 3.16 -6.42 5.85
CA LEU A 50 4.57 -6.73 6.03
C LEU A 50 4.82 -8.24 5.89
N GLY A 51 5.83 -8.60 5.10
CA GLY A 51 6.28 -9.98 4.94
C GLY A 51 5.72 -10.61 3.66
N GLY A 52 5.27 -11.86 3.74
CA GLY A 52 4.76 -12.62 2.59
C GLY A 52 5.43 -13.97 2.47
N LYS A 53 4.65 -15.05 2.52
CA LYS A 53 5.11 -16.43 2.28
C LYS A 53 3.97 -17.36 1.89
N GLY A 54 4.31 -18.50 1.32
CA GLY A 54 3.35 -19.54 0.99
C GLY A 54 2.45 -19.17 -0.19
N GLN A 55 1.27 -19.77 -0.25
CA GLN A 55 0.32 -19.49 -1.33
C GLN A 55 -0.61 -18.31 -1.00
N PRO A 56 -0.87 -17.42 -1.98
CA PRO A 56 -1.86 -16.36 -1.82
C PRO A 56 -3.25 -16.95 -1.63
N LYS A 57 -4.04 -16.37 -0.74
CA LYS A 57 -5.36 -16.90 -0.35
C LYS A 57 -6.43 -16.71 -1.42
N ASP A 58 -6.31 -15.66 -2.21
CA ASP A 58 -7.19 -15.36 -3.34
C ASP A 58 -6.52 -14.37 -4.30
N ALA A 59 -7.29 -13.87 -5.27
CA ALA A 59 -6.81 -12.89 -6.24
C ALA A 59 -6.40 -11.54 -5.62
N THR A 60 -7.05 -11.11 -4.53
CA THR A 60 -6.66 -9.89 -3.78
C THR A 60 -5.27 -10.07 -3.19
N ASP A 61 -5.05 -11.21 -2.53
CA ASP A 61 -3.76 -11.53 -1.91
C ASP A 61 -2.65 -11.74 -2.96
N ARG A 62 -3.00 -12.29 -4.13
CA ARG A 62 -2.08 -12.40 -5.27
C ARG A 62 -1.64 -11.01 -5.79
N CYS A 63 -2.50 -10.00 -5.75
CA CYS A 63 -2.10 -8.63 -6.10
C CYS A 63 -0.95 -8.14 -5.21
N CYS A 64 -1.03 -8.43 -3.90
CA CYS A 64 0.00 -8.04 -2.94
C CYS A 64 1.31 -8.82 -3.14
N GLN A 65 1.23 -10.12 -3.46
CA GLN A 65 2.42 -10.91 -3.80
C GLN A 65 3.17 -10.34 -5.01
N LEU A 66 2.45 -9.89 -6.03
CA LEU A 66 3.04 -9.24 -7.21
C LEU A 66 3.64 -7.87 -6.86
N HIS A 67 2.99 -7.12 -5.96
CA HIS A 67 3.51 -5.86 -5.44
C HIS A 67 4.80 -6.03 -4.65
N ASP A 68 4.87 -7.01 -3.75
CA ASP A 68 6.10 -7.36 -3.02
C ASP A 68 7.23 -7.72 -3.98
N THR A 69 6.92 -8.50 -5.03
CA THR A 69 7.88 -8.83 -6.09
C THR A 69 8.38 -7.57 -6.80
N CYS A 70 7.49 -6.64 -7.11
CA CYS A 70 7.83 -5.35 -7.73
C CYS A 70 8.77 -4.55 -6.82
N TYR A 71 8.44 -4.43 -5.53
CA TYR A 71 9.26 -3.74 -4.54
C TYR A 71 10.64 -4.38 -4.37
N GLN A 72 10.71 -5.72 -4.33
CA GLN A 72 11.98 -6.43 -4.24
C GLN A 72 12.87 -6.17 -5.46
N ASN A 73 12.28 -6.17 -6.67
CA ASN A 73 13.02 -5.83 -7.88
C ASN A 73 13.55 -4.40 -7.84
N LEU A 74 12.78 -3.44 -7.33
CA LEU A 74 13.25 -2.06 -7.16
C LEU A 74 14.37 -1.92 -6.13
N LEU A 75 14.32 -2.68 -5.04
CA LEU A 75 15.41 -2.73 -4.07
C LEU A 75 16.73 -3.21 -4.69
N ASN A 76 16.67 -4.18 -5.61
CA ASN A 76 17.85 -4.65 -6.37
C ASN A 76 18.47 -3.54 -7.26
N TYR A 77 17.69 -2.51 -7.62
CA TYR A 77 18.16 -1.31 -8.32
C TYR A 77 18.45 -0.13 -7.37
N HIS A 78 18.63 -0.39 -6.07
CA HIS A 78 18.84 0.63 -5.03
C HIS A 78 17.69 1.65 -4.91
N CYS A 79 16.48 1.28 -5.33
CA CYS A 79 15.28 2.08 -5.14
C CYS A 79 14.47 1.54 -3.95
N ASN A 80 14.53 2.22 -2.80
CA ASN A 80 13.68 1.88 -1.66
C ASN A 80 12.24 2.40 -1.88
N ALA A 81 11.42 1.57 -2.52
CA ALA A 81 10.05 1.94 -2.87
C ALA A 81 9.15 2.20 -1.65
N LYS A 82 9.48 1.71 -0.45
CA LYS A 82 8.71 1.92 0.80
C LYS A 82 8.87 3.31 1.42
N THR A 83 9.91 4.05 1.02
CA THR A 83 10.19 5.41 1.52
C THR A 83 10.22 6.44 0.40
N ARG A 84 10.24 6.00 -0.87
CA ARG A 84 10.38 6.88 -2.02
C ARG A 84 9.08 7.61 -2.36
N HIS A 85 9.04 8.91 -2.06
CA HIS A 85 7.94 9.75 -2.52
C HIS A 85 7.86 9.84 -4.04
N TYR A 86 6.63 9.87 -4.55
CA TYR A 86 6.32 10.02 -5.98
C TYR A 86 5.12 10.94 -6.19
N ARG A 87 4.73 11.16 -7.46
CA ARG A 87 3.57 11.97 -7.83
C ARG A 87 2.69 11.15 -8.78
N TYR A 88 1.38 11.20 -8.59
CA TYR A 88 0.40 10.54 -9.44
C TYR A 88 -0.81 11.45 -9.65
N ASN A 89 -1.64 11.12 -10.62
CA ASN A 89 -2.92 11.74 -10.87
C ASN A 89 -4.02 10.69 -10.74
N TRP A 90 -5.13 11.07 -10.11
CA TRP A 90 -6.38 10.32 -10.10
C TRP A 90 -7.51 11.25 -10.55
N HIS A 91 -8.04 11.01 -11.74
CA HIS A 91 -9.11 11.85 -12.30
C HIS A 91 -10.04 11.02 -13.16
N HIS A 92 -11.35 11.17 -12.98
CA HIS A 92 -12.39 10.45 -13.74
C HIS A 92 -12.18 8.93 -13.83
N GLY A 93 -11.65 8.32 -12.76
CA GLY A 93 -11.39 6.88 -12.71
C GLY A 93 -10.10 6.43 -13.41
N GLU A 94 -9.31 7.35 -13.95
CA GLU A 94 -8.02 7.10 -14.56
C GLU A 94 -6.87 7.41 -13.58
N LEU A 95 -6.01 6.42 -13.38
CA LEU A 95 -4.82 6.51 -12.54
C LEU A 95 -3.57 6.56 -13.42
N SER A 96 -2.72 7.58 -13.24
CA SER A 96 -1.44 7.70 -13.96
C SER A 96 -0.31 8.19 -13.07
N CYS A 97 0.90 7.66 -13.29
CA CYS A 97 2.11 8.10 -12.60
C CYS A 97 2.76 9.27 -13.33
N ARG A 98 3.15 10.30 -12.59
CA ARG A 98 3.83 11.47 -13.15
C ARG A 98 5.32 11.20 -13.27
N LYS A 99 5.95 11.78 -14.31
CA LYS A 99 7.41 11.76 -14.48
C LYS A 99 8.09 12.33 -13.24
N GLY A 100 9.21 11.71 -12.85
CA GLY A 100 10.04 12.07 -11.73
C GLY A 100 11.39 11.37 -11.85
N SER A 101 12.11 11.18 -10.73
CA SER A 101 13.27 10.30 -10.75
C SER A 101 12.86 8.87 -11.13
N ARG A 102 13.81 8.10 -11.68
CA ARG A 102 13.58 6.69 -12.05
C ARG A 102 12.94 5.90 -10.90
N CYS A 103 13.49 6.00 -9.69
CA CYS A 103 12.91 5.33 -8.52
C CYS A 103 11.49 5.82 -8.20
N ALA A 104 11.23 7.13 -8.23
CA ALA A 104 9.90 7.65 -7.92
C ALA A 104 8.85 7.17 -8.93
N TYR A 105 9.17 7.21 -10.22
CA TYR A 105 8.27 6.75 -11.28
C TYR A 105 7.99 5.25 -11.16
N LEU A 106 9.03 4.43 -10.97
CA LEU A 106 8.86 2.98 -10.85
C LEU A 106 8.14 2.56 -9.56
N SER A 107 8.40 3.23 -8.42
CA SER A 107 7.64 2.98 -7.19
C SER A 107 6.15 3.31 -7.38
N CYS A 108 5.84 4.41 -8.06
CA CYS A 108 4.47 4.73 -8.41
C CYS A 108 3.83 3.66 -9.30
N GLU A 109 4.54 3.13 -10.30
CA GLU A 109 3.98 2.10 -11.19
C GLU A 109 3.73 0.76 -10.46
N CYS A 110 4.57 0.39 -9.47
CA CYS A 110 4.27 -0.75 -8.59
C CYS A 110 2.96 -0.50 -7.83
N ASP A 111 2.80 0.66 -7.20
CA ASP A 111 1.64 1.01 -6.38
C ASP A 111 0.36 1.15 -7.22
N ARG A 112 0.48 1.75 -8.40
CA ARG A 112 -0.60 1.85 -9.39
C ARG A 112 -1.08 0.48 -9.83
N SER A 113 -0.15 -0.43 -10.12
CA SER A 113 -0.47 -1.79 -10.51
C SER A 113 -1.20 -2.53 -9.40
N LEU A 114 -0.77 -2.37 -8.15
CA LEU A 114 -1.45 -2.91 -6.98
C LEU A 114 -2.87 -2.35 -6.87
N ALA A 115 -3.03 -1.02 -6.86
CA ALA A 115 -4.34 -0.37 -6.69
C ALA A 115 -5.35 -0.81 -7.77
N LEU A 116 -4.93 -0.89 -9.03
CA LEU A 116 -5.77 -1.36 -10.13
C LEU A 116 -6.10 -2.86 -10.03
N CYS A 117 -5.14 -3.68 -9.59
CA CYS A 117 -5.38 -5.10 -9.34
C CYS A 117 -6.41 -5.31 -8.22
N LEU A 118 -6.27 -4.58 -7.11
CA LEU A 118 -7.23 -4.62 -6.00
C LEU A 118 -8.62 -4.17 -6.46
N LYS A 119 -8.71 -3.08 -7.26
CA LYS A 119 -9.99 -2.60 -7.82
C LYS A 119 -10.73 -3.69 -8.59
N ARG A 120 -10.02 -4.43 -9.46
CA ARG A 120 -10.61 -5.52 -10.25
C ARG A 120 -11.14 -6.66 -9.38
N ASN A 121 -10.55 -6.87 -8.21
CA ASN A 121 -10.89 -7.95 -7.29
C ASN A 121 -11.77 -7.52 -6.11
N VAL A 122 -12.28 -6.27 -6.10
CA VAL A 122 -13.20 -5.79 -5.05
C VAL A 122 -14.43 -6.69 -4.91
N GLY A 123 -14.96 -7.21 -6.03
CA GLY A 123 -16.15 -8.07 -6.04
C GLY A 123 -15.93 -9.48 -5.47
N SER A 124 -14.69 -9.98 -5.49
CA SER A 124 -14.32 -11.29 -4.94
C SER A 124 -13.60 -11.19 -3.58
N TYR A 125 -13.58 -10.01 -2.96
CA TYR A 125 -12.95 -9.78 -1.68
C TYR A 125 -13.61 -10.61 -0.57
N ARG A 126 -12.80 -11.29 0.25
CA ARG A 126 -13.27 -12.16 1.34
C ARG A 126 -12.90 -11.60 2.70
N LYS A 127 -13.90 -11.27 3.52
CA LYS A 127 -13.70 -10.76 4.89
C LYS A 127 -12.94 -11.74 5.79
N ASP A 128 -13.05 -13.05 5.57
CA ASP A 128 -12.31 -14.07 6.34
C ASP A 128 -10.79 -13.93 6.27
N TYR A 129 -10.29 -13.26 5.21
CA TYR A 129 -8.87 -13.01 5.01
C TYR A 129 -8.44 -11.62 5.46
N GLN A 130 -9.37 -10.79 5.94
CA GLN A 130 -9.04 -9.52 6.58
C GLN A 130 -8.44 -9.82 7.97
N PHE A 131 -7.28 -9.23 8.28
CA PHE A 131 -6.52 -9.52 9.50
C PHE A 131 -6.08 -10.99 9.63
N TYR A 132 -5.69 -11.60 8.51
CA TYR A 132 -5.32 -13.02 8.48
C TYR A 132 -3.98 -13.27 9.18
N LEU A 133 -3.95 -14.31 10.03
CA LEU A 133 -2.75 -14.66 10.79
C LEU A 133 -1.68 -15.27 9.87
N LYS A 134 -0.57 -14.55 9.65
CA LYS A 134 0.54 -14.95 8.76
C LYS A 134 1.21 -16.28 9.15
N LEU A 135 1.06 -16.74 10.40
CA LEU A 135 1.54 -18.05 10.85
C LEU A 135 0.84 -19.21 10.13
N LEU A 136 -0.36 -18.99 9.58
CA LEU A 136 -1.15 -19.99 8.85
C LEU A 136 -0.83 -20.04 7.35
N CYS A 137 0.09 -19.21 6.88
CA CYS A 137 0.54 -19.19 5.50
C CYS A 137 1.56 -20.31 5.26
N ARG A 138 1.27 -21.15 4.27
CA ARG A 138 2.06 -22.33 3.87
C ARG A 138 2.31 -22.28 2.38
#